data_AF-E3N533-F1
#
_entry.id   AF-E3N533-F1
#
_cell.length_a   1.000
_cell.length_b   1.000
_cell.length_c   1.000
_cell.angle_alpha   90.00
_cell.angle_beta   90.00
_cell.angle_gamma   90.00
#
_symmetry.space_group_name_H-M   'P 1'
#
loop_
_entity.id
_entity.type
_entity.pdbx_description
1 polymer ?
#
loop_
_entity_poly.entity_id
_entity_poly.type
_entity_poly.pdbx_seq_one_letter_code
_entity_poly.pdbx_strand_id
1 'polypeptide(L)'
;MYTRDARAYVFRQSTRAAVIITPSLPIRYSYSIPMNLKNDSRYNNINYYWYGNYVYDASHPLKCEYPIDLSADKEFQNVTYPDGSKPPSLQFGCLNYEDCCGLECCGDSRTSTVLICGIFLFLLATCVGYKKHQRYQIKKNDEMAMVTTNSALQPLLDDTNIEVHAV
;
A
#
# COMPACT_ATOMS: atom_id res chain seq x y z
N MET A 1 -10.89 -1.19 12.64
CA MET A 1 -10.35 -0.59 13.88
C MET A 1 -9.80 0.82 13.63
N TYR A 2 -10.24 1.54 12.59
CA TYR A 2 -9.69 2.85 12.18
C TYR A 2 -10.67 4.03 12.34
N THR A 3 -11.93 3.78 12.69
CA THR A 3 -12.98 4.81 12.73
C THR A 3 -13.20 5.42 14.11
N ARG A 4 -12.64 4.84 15.18
CA ARG A 4 -13.01 5.20 16.55
C ARG A 4 -12.37 6.50 17.03
N ASP A 5 -11.14 6.77 16.58
CA ASP A 5 -10.40 7.98 16.95
C ASP A 5 -10.88 9.18 16.12
N ALA A 6 -11.06 9.03 14.80
CA ALA A 6 -11.66 10.04 13.92
C ALA A 6 -12.98 10.63 14.45
N ARG A 7 -13.89 9.76 14.89
CA ARG A 7 -15.22 10.14 15.41
C ARG A 7 -15.13 11.03 16.64
N ALA A 8 -14.19 10.73 17.54
CA ALA A 8 -13.96 11.52 18.74
C ALA A 8 -13.35 12.90 18.42
N TYR A 9 -12.56 13.01 17.34
CA TYR A 9 -11.93 14.26 16.94
C TYR A 9 -12.83 15.19 16.14
N VAL A 10 -13.61 14.65 15.20
CA VAL A 10 -14.52 15.48 14.39
C VAL A 10 -15.70 15.98 15.25
N PHE A 11 -16.13 15.27 16.29
CA PHE A 11 -17.43 15.54 16.92
C PHE A 11 -17.45 15.70 18.45
N ARG A 12 -16.31 15.92 19.13
CA ARG A 12 -16.23 16.00 20.61
C ARG A 12 -17.10 17.09 21.29
N GLN A 13 -17.78 17.98 20.54
CA GLN A 13 -18.66 19.01 21.11
C GLN A 13 -20.03 19.16 20.42
N SER A 14 -20.66 18.09 19.91
CA SER A 14 -22.05 18.15 19.46
C SER A 14 -23.07 17.70 20.52
N THR A 15 -22.94 18.19 21.76
CA THR A 15 -23.92 17.93 22.84
C THR A 15 -25.14 18.87 22.82
N ARG A 16 -25.30 19.69 21.78
CA ARG A 16 -26.48 20.53 21.59
C ARG A 16 -26.97 20.31 20.17
N ALA A 17 -28.26 19.99 20.01
CA ALA A 17 -28.91 19.77 18.72
C ALA A 17 -28.43 20.81 17.69
N ALA A 18 -27.67 20.36 16.70
CA ALA A 18 -27.03 21.22 15.73
C ALA A 18 -27.82 21.12 14.42
N VAL A 19 -28.64 22.14 14.16
CA VAL A 19 -29.24 22.33 12.83
C VAL A 19 -28.13 22.75 11.89
N ILE A 20 -28.02 22.11 10.72
CA ILE A 20 -27.04 22.47 9.69
C ILE A 20 -27.51 23.78 9.03
N ILE A 21 -27.09 24.92 9.57
CA ILE A 21 -27.54 26.24 9.09
C ILE A 21 -26.79 26.67 7.82
N THR A 22 -25.58 26.13 7.60
CA THR A 22 -24.71 26.45 6.46
C THR A 22 -24.13 25.18 5.84
N PRO A 23 -24.93 24.42 5.07
CA PRO A 23 -24.47 23.15 4.50
C PRO A 23 -23.36 23.34 3.45
N SER A 24 -23.28 24.54 2.84
CA SER A 24 -22.30 24.93 1.82
C SER A 24 -20.94 25.34 2.36
N LEU A 25 -20.80 25.55 3.68
CA LEU A 25 -19.51 25.84 4.29
C LEU A 25 -18.84 24.53 4.71
N PRO A 26 -17.50 24.44 4.55
CA PRO A 26 -16.77 23.32 5.10
C PRO A 26 -16.99 23.28 6.61
N ILE A 27 -17.26 22.09 7.13
CA ILE A 27 -17.30 21.79 8.55
C ILE A 27 -15.86 21.91 9.07
N ARG A 28 -15.45 23.15 9.35
CA ARG A 28 -14.18 23.47 9.99
C ARG A 28 -14.39 23.40 11.50
N TYR A 29 -14.21 22.22 12.09
CA TYR A 29 -14.09 22.14 13.55
C TYR A 29 -12.75 22.75 13.97
N SER A 30 -12.80 24.03 14.34
CA SER A 30 -11.71 24.73 15.01
C SER A 30 -11.71 24.36 16.50
N TYR A 31 -11.06 23.26 16.87
CA TYR A 31 -10.44 23.20 18.21
C TYR A 31 -9.08 22.50 18.13
N SER A 32 -8.18 22.95 19.00
CA SER A 32 -6.78 22.55 19.09
C SER A 32 -6.63 21.02 19.05
N ILE A 33 -6.29 20.50 17.87
CA ILE A 33 -5.60 19.21 17.77
C ILE A 33 -4.41 19.32 18.74
N PRO A 34 -4.28 18.45 19.76
CA PRO A 34 -3.11 18.47 20.63
C PRO A 34 -1.87 18.45 19.75
N MET A 35 -0.86 19.27 20.04
CA MET A 35 0.28 19.51 19.14
C MET A 35 0.93 18.21 18.61
N ASN A 36 0.84 17.12 19.38
CA ASN A 36 1.27 15.77 19.03
C ASN A 36 0.52 15.11 17.86
N LEU A 37 -0.73 15.50 17.55
CA LEU A 37 -1.54 15.00 16.43
C LEU A 37 -1.55 15.95 15.21
N LYS A 38 -1.14 17.23 15.35
CA LYS A 38 -1.03 18.15 14.20
C LYS A 38 0.04 17.73 13.19
N ASN A 39 1.04 16.99 13.67
CA ASN A 39 2.15 16.50 12.86
C ASN A 39 1.81 15.16 12.19
N ASP A 40 0.66 14.57 12.50
CA ASP A 40 0.17 13.38 11.84
C ASP A 40 -0.55 13.79 10.54
N SER A 41 -0.01 13.38 9.39
CA SER A 41 -0.54 13.78 8.08
C SER A 41 -2.01 13.40 7.90
N ARG A 42 -2.50 12.42 8.67
CA ARG A 42 -3.90 11.95 8.68
C ARG A 42 -4.92 13.00 9.12
N TYR A 43 -4.50 13.99 9.91
CA TYR A 43 -5.40 14.99 10.52
C TYR A 43 -5.20 16.42 9.99
N ASN A 44 -4.27 16.61 9.06
CA ASN A 44 -3.99 17.95 8.55
C ASN A 44 -5.05 18.37 7.53
N ASN A 45 -5.94 19.26 7.97
CA ASN A 45 -6.69 20.19 7.13
C ASN A 45 -7.70 19.56 6.13
N ILE A 46 -8.30 18.43 6.50
CA ILE A 46 -9.43 17.85 5.74
C ILE A 46 -10.67 18.74 5.93
N ASN A 47 -11.20 19.27 4.83
CA ASN A 47 -12.48 19.97 4.83
C ASN A 47 -13.61 18.95 4.63
N TYR A 48 -14.47 18.81 5.63
CA TYR A 48 -15.65 17.96 5.53
C TYR A 48 -16.84 18.79 5.05
N TYR A 49 -17.68 18.19 4.21
CA TYR A 49 -18.88 18.81 3.66
C TYR A 49 -20.05 17.88 3.86
N TRP A 50 -21.22 18.46 4.07
CA TRP A 50 -22.46 17.69 4.10
C TRP A 50 -22.79 17.19 2.68
N TYR A 51 -23.51 16.07 2.60
CA TYR A 51 -23.94 15.50 1.32
C TYR A 51 -24.52 16.56 0.38
N GLY A 52 -24.07 16.54 -0.87
CA GLY A 52 -24.51 17.48 -1.91
C GLY A 52 -23.84 18.85 -1.90
N ASN A 53 -22.98 19.14 -0.92
CA ASN A 53 -22.31 20.44 -0.77
C ASN A 53 -20.77 20.34 -0.87
N TYR A 54 -20.27 19.22 -1.39
CA TYR A 54 -18.83 19.01 -1.55
C TYR A 54 -18.24 20.01 -2.56
N VAL A 55 -17.21 20.72 -2.12
CA VAL A 55 -16.42 21.60 -2.97
C VAL A 55 -15.14 20.87 -3.32
N TYR A 56 -14.91 20.68 -4.63
CA TYR A 56 -13.69 20.07 -5.13
C TYR A 56 -12.47 20.95 -4.78
N ASP A 57 -11.44 20.32 -4.23
CA ASP A 57 -10.15 20.92 -3.96
C ASP A 57 -9.09 20.21 -4.83
N ALA A 58 -8.41 20.95 -5.69
CA ALA A 58 -7.34 20.41 -6.53
C ALA A 58 -6.17 19.85 -5.70
N SER A 59 -6.01 20.31 -4.45
CA SER A 59 -5.03 19.80 -3.50
C SER A 59 -5.42 18.43 -2.95
N HIS A 60 -6.70 18.07 -2.97
CA HIS A 60 -7.27 16.81 -2.47
C HIS A 60 -8.22 16.20 -3.52
N PRO A 61 -7.65 15.72 -4.65
CA PRO A 61 -8.43 15.31 -5.82
C PRO A 61 -9.30 14.06 -5.64
N LEU A 62 -9.01 13.22 -4.63
CA LEU A 62 -9.79 12.02 -4.36
C LEU A 62 -10.99 12.38 -3.48
N LYS A 63 -12.21 12.21 -3.99
CA LYS A 63 -13.42 12.40 -3.21
C LYS A 63 -13.75 11.15 -2.40
N CYS A 64 -13.81 11.29 -1.09
CA CYS A 64 -14.28 10.29 -0.14
C CYS A 64 -15.68 10.62 0.37
N GLU A 65 -16.48 9.57 0.59
CA GLU A 65 -17.82 9.69 1.14
C GLU A 65 -17.99 8.70 2.30
N TYR A 66 -18.39 9.23 3.46
CA TYR A 66 -18.66 8.47 4.66
C TYR A 66 -20.18 8.39 4.89
N PRO A 67 -20.81 7.21 4.70
CA PRO A 67 -22.23 7.05 5.01
C PRO A 67 -22.45 7.16 6.52
N ILE A 68 -23.40 7.99 6.92
CA ILE A 68 -23.77 8.15 8.33
C ILE A 68 -24.75 7.06 8.70
N ASP A 69 -24.36 6.17 9.62
CA ASP A 69 -25.26 5.18 10.19
C ASP A 69 -25.72 5.64 11.58
N LEU A 70 -26.98 6.04 11.71
CA LEU A 70 -27.53 6.54 12.98
C LEU A 70 -27.51 5.51 14.13
N SER A 71 -27.40 4.21 13.82
CA SER A 71 -27.30 3.15 14.82
C SER A 71 -25.87 2.99 15.36
N ALA A 72 -24.87 3.20 14.50
CA ALA A 72 -23.45 3.09 14.83
C ALA A 72 -22.81 4.44 15.22
N ASP A 73 -23.36 5.54 14.74
CA ASP A 73 -22.81 6.90 14.79
C ASP A 73 -23.76 7.81 15.56
N LYS A 74 -23.84 7.55 16.87
CA LYS A 74 -24.76 8.21 17.80
C LYS A 74 -24.55 9.74 17.84
N GLU A 75 -23.36 10.21 17.49
CA GLU A 75 -23.02 11.62 17.34
C GLU A 75 -23.86 12.36 16.30
N PHE A 76 -24.33 11.68 15.25
CA PHE A 76 -25.18 12.29 14.21
C PHE A 76 -26.68 12.19 14.51
N GLN A 77 -27.08 11.50 15.59
CA GLN A 77 -28.50 11.37 15.95
C GLN A 77 -29.18 12.72 16.17
N ASN A 78 -28.44 13.73 16.62
CA ASN A 78 -28.98 15.06 16.91
C ASN A 78 -28.66 16.11 15.83
N VAL A 79 -28.09 15.70 14.70
CA VAL A 79 -27.83 16.58 13.55
C VAL A 79 -29.00 16.46 12.58
N THR A 80 -29.51 17.59 12.09
CA THR A 80 -30.55 17.66 11.05
C THR A 80 -30.28 18.81 10.11
N TYR A 81 -30.67 18.66 8.86
CA TYR A 81 -30.82 19.79 7.96
C TYR A 81 -31.95 20.72 8.45
N PRO A 82 -32.03 21.97 7.93
CA PRO A 82 -33.09 22.92 8.30
C PRO A 82 -34.51 22.42 8.00
N ASP A 83 -34.64 21.51 7.04
CA ASP A 83 -35.88 20.82 6.66
C ASP A 83 -36.24 19.65 7.60
N GLY A 84 -35.42 19.37 8.62
CA GLY A 84 -35.58 18.28 9.56
C GLY A 84 -35.08 16.92 9.06
N SER A 85 -34.63 16.83 7.80
CA SER A 85 -34.07 15.61 7.24
C SER A 85 -32.69 15.32 7.83
N LYS A 86 -32.30 14.03 7.82
CA LYS A 86 -31.00 13.59 8.33
C LYS A 86 -29.96 13.63 7.22
N PRO A 87 -28.73 14.11 7.50
CA PRO A 87 -27.65 14.03 6.52
C PRO A 87 -27.35 12.55 6.23
N PRO A 88 -27.35 12.12 4.94
CA PRO A 88 -27.12 10.73 4.58
C PRO A 88 -25.63 10.35 4.65
N SER A 89 -24.74 11.30 4.37
CA SER A 89 -23.30 11.08 4.37
C SER A 89 -22.51 12.39 4.52
N LEU A 90 -21.23 12.24 4.84
CA LEU A 90 -20.21 13.29 4.81
C LEU A 90 -19.29 13.09 3.62
N GLN A 91 -18.87 14.17 2.98
CA GLN A 91 -17.99 14.17 1.83
C GLN A 91 -16.72 14.95 2.16
N PHE A 92 -15.56 14.41 1.83
CA PHE A 92 -14.27 15.04 2.08
C PHE A 92 -13.26 14.65 1.00
N GLY A 93 -12.17 15.42 0.90
CA GLY A 93 -11.10 15.17 -0.08
C GLY A 93 -9.89 14.49 0.58
N CYS A 94 -9.29 13.54 -0.12
CA CYS A 94 -7.99 12.93 0.17
C CYS A 94 -7.03 13.12 -1.01
N LEU A 95 -5.76 12.77 -0.81
CA LEU A 95 -4.78 12.76 -1.89
C LEU A 95 -4.97 11.53 -2.79
N ASN A 96 -4.58 11.63 -4.06
CA ASN A 96 -4.74 10.53 -5.03
C ASN A 96 -3.99 9.23 -4.67
N TYR A 97 -3.03 9.30 -3.75
CA TYR A 97 -2.24 8.14 -3.31
C TYR A 97 -2.71 7.59 -1.95
N GLU A 98 -3.73 8.21 -1.38
CA GLU A 98 -4.41 7.78 -0.15
C GLU A 98 -5.72 7.06 -0.50
N ASP A 99 -6.24 6.31 0.46
CA ASP A 99 -7.50 5.59 0.41
C ASP A 99 -8.48 6.19 1.43
N CYS A 100 -9.78 6.02 1.17
CA CYS A 100 -10.84 6.46 2.08
C CYS A 100 -11.03 5.46 3.23
N CYS A 101 -10.51 5.77 4.42
CA CYS A 101 -10.68 4.98 5.64
C CYS A 101 -11.72 5.59 6.58
N GLY A 102 -12.99 5.48 6.21
CA GLY A 102 -14.09 6.00 7.03
C GLY A 102 -14.12 7.53 7.00
N LEU A 103 -13.72 8.18 8.09
CA LEU A 103 -13.64 9.64 8.21
C LEU A 103 -12.22 10.19 8.01
N GLU A 104 -11.24 9.34 7.71
CA GLU A 104 -9.84 9.73 7.54
C GLU A 104 -9.29 9.24 6.20
N CYS A 105 -8.23 9.89 5.72
CA CYS A 105 -7.42 9.41 4.61
C CYS A 105 -6.35 8.45 5.16
N CYS A 106 -6.21 7.27 4.55
CA CYS A 106 -5.26 6.25 4.99
C CYS A 106 -4.41 5.74 3.84
N GLY A 107 -3.25 5.19 4.18
CA GLY A 107 -2.38 4.54 3.20
C GLY A 107 -1.50 5.53 2.45
N ASP A 108 -0.20 5.29 2.52
CA ASP A 108 0.72 5.75 1.51
C ASP A 108 0.94 4.57 0.55
N SER A 109 0.06 4.45 -0.45
CA SER A 109 0.09 3.36 -1.44
C SER A 109 1.46 3.22 -2.13
N ARG A 110 2.24 4.32 -2.17
CA ARG A 110 3.58 4.35 -2.75
C ARG A 110 4.56 3.42 -2.03
N THR A 111 4.47 3.33 -0.71
CA THR A 111 5.39 2.50 0.07
C THR A 111 5.20 1.02 -0.24
N SER A 112 3.94 0.58 -0.33
CA SER A 112 3.61 -0.81 -0.64
C SER A 112 4.00 -1.22 -2.06
N THR A 113 3.73 -0.37 -3.06
CA THR A 113 4.09 -0.68 -4.47
C THR A 113 5.60 -0.73 -4.68
N VAL A 114 6.36 0.20 -4.09
CA VAL A 114 7.83 0.21 -4.21
C VAL A 114 8.45 -1.04 -3.58
N LEU A 115 7.95 -1.48 -2.43
CA LEU A 115 8.42 -2.71 -1.79
C LEU A 115 8.13 -3.96 -2.64
N ILE A 116 6.92 -4.07 -3.19
CA ILE A 116 6.54 -5.19 -4.06
C ILE A 116 7.41 -5.23 -5.32
N CYS A 117 7.59 -4.08 -5.98
CA CYS A 117 8.46 -3.97 -7.15
C CYS A 117 9.92 -4.31 -6.81
N GLY A 118 10.42 -3.85 -5.66
CA GLY A 118 11.77 -4.15 -5.19
C GLY A 118 11.99 -5.65 -4.96
N ILE A 119 11.05 -6.34 -4.32
CA ILE A 119 11.09 -7.79 -4.10
C ILE A 119 11.06 -8.53 -5.44
N PHE A 120 10.20 -8.12 -6.37
CA PHE A 120 10.11 -8.75 -7.68
C PHE A 120 11.42 -8.63 -8.48
N LEU A 121 12.03 -7.45 -8.50
CA LEU A 121 13.32 -7.24 -9.16
C LEU A 121 14.44 -8.06 -8.49
N PHE A 122 14.43 -8.17 -7.17
CA PHE A 122 15.40 -8.99 -6.44
C PHE A 122 15.25 -10.48 -6.79
N LEU A 123 14.02 -10.99 -6.86
CA LEU A 123 13.74 -12.37 -7.27
C LEU A 123 14.17 -12.65 -8.72
N LEU A 124 13.98 -11.69 -9.64
CA LEU A 124 14.48 -11.84 -11.01
C LEU A 124 16.01 -11.89 -11.06
N ALA A 125 16.69 -11.02 -10.30
CA ALA A 125 18.14 -10.99 -10.24
C ALA A 125 18.71 -12.31 -9.67
N THR A 126 18.11 -12.85 -8.60
CA THR A 126 18.52 -14.13 -8.03
C THR A 126 18.23 -15.29 -8.98
N CYS A 127 17.09 -15.30 -9.68
CA CYS A 127 16.78 -16.30 -10.69
C CYS A 127 17.81 -16.31 -11.84
N VAL A 128 18.18 -15.13 -12.35
CA VAL A 128 19.19 -15.01 -13.41
C VAL A 128 20.57 -15.43 -12.89
N GLY A 129 20.94 -14.99 -11.69
CA GLY A 129 22.18 -15.38 -11.03
C GLY A 129 22.28 -16.89 -10.83
N TYR A 130 21.21 -17.52 -10.35
CA TYR A 130 21.15 -18.97 -10.14
C TYR A 130 21.28 -19.75 -11.44
N LYS A 131 20.56 -19.33 -12.50
CA LYS A 131 20.70 -19.94 -13.84
C LYS A 131 22.12 -19.80 -14.39
N LYS A 132 22.77 -18.64 -14.20
CA LYS A 132 24.15 -18.42 -14.63
C LYS A 132 25.12 -19.32 -13.84
N HIS A 133 24.94 -19.42 -12.53
CA HIS A 133 25.74 -20.27 -11.66
C HIS A 133 25.59 -21.76 -12.02
N GLN A 134 24.36 -22.22 -12.27
CA GLN A 134 24.12 -23.60 -12.74
C GLN A 134 24.83 -23.88 -14.07
N ARG A 135 24.74 -22.98 -15.05
CA ARG A 135 25.45 -23.13 -16.33
C ARG A 135 26.97 -23.17 -16.16
N TYR A 136 27.50 -22.38 -15.24
CA TYR A 136 28.91 -22.40 -14.90
C TYR A 136 29.33 -23.76 -14.31
N GLN A 137 28.55 -24.30 -13.38
CA GLN A 137 28.83 -25.61 -12.77
C GLN A 137 28.72 -26.77 -13.77
N ILE A 138 27.74 -26.74 -14.67
CA ILE A 138 27.59 -27.77 -15.72
C ILE A 138 28.84 -27.81 -16.61
N LYS A 139 29.28 -26.64 -17.12
CA LYS A 139 30.50 -26.56 -17.95
C LYS A 139 31.73 -27.10 -17.22
N LYS A 140 31.90 -26.74 -15.95
CA LYS A 140 33.02 -27.22 -15.13
C LYS A 140 32.98 -28.74 -14.94
N ASN A 141 31.80 -29.32 -14.74
CA ASN A 141 31.63 -30.76 -14.58
C ASN A 141 31.95 -31.50 -15.89
N ASP A 142 31.54 -30.96 -17.04
CA ASP A 142 31.86 -31.52 -18.36
C ASP A 142 33.38 -31.50 -18.63
N GLU A 143 34.06 -30.41 -18.27
CA GLU A 143 35.53 -30.31 -18.37
C GLU A 143 36.25 -31.34 -17.48
N MET A 144 35.79 -31.53 -16.24
CA MET A 144 36.37 -32.54 -15.33
C MET A 144 36.10 -33.98 -15.80
N ALA A 145 34.94 -34.23 -16.43
CA ALA A 145 34.62 -35.52 -17.02
C ALA A 145 35.56 -35.85 -18.20
N MET A 146 35.85 -34.89 -19.09
CA MET A 146 36.78 -35.11 -20.22
C MET A 146 38.22 -35.38 -19.76
N VAL A 147 38.69 -34.69 -18.72
CA VAL A 147 40.03 -34.94 -18.16
C VAL A 147 40.12 -36.35 -17.55
N THR A 148 39.06 -36.77 -16.84
CA THR A 148 38.99 -38.11 -16.23
C THR A 148 38.91 -39.22 -17.28
N THR A 149 38.13 -39.04 -18.36
CA THR A 149 38.07 -40.02 -19.45
C THR A 149 39.39 -40.13 -20.21
N ASN A 150 40.06 -39.00 -20.47
CA ASN A 150 41.34 -39.00 -21.18
C ASN A 150 42.46 -39.68 -20.36
N SER A 151 42.49 -39.43 -19.04
CA SER A 151 43.45 -40.07 -18.14
C SER A 151 43.16 -41.57 -17.91
N ALA A 152 41.90 -41.99 -17.96
CA ALA A 152 41.52 -43.40 -17.90
C ALA A 152 41.78 -44.17 -19.22
N LEU A 153 41.75 -43.48 -20.37
CA LEU A 153 41.99 -44.08 -21.69
C LEU A 153 43.49 -44.25 -22.03
N GLN A 154 44.37 -43.41 -21.47
CA GLN A 154 45.82 -43.46 -21.70
C GLN A 154 46.46 -44.84 -21.48
N PRO A 155 46.21 -45.59 -20.38
CA PRO A 155 46.83 -46.90 -20.19
C PRO A 155 46.36 -47.98 -21.17
N LEU A 156 45.14 -47.88 -21.72
CA LEU A 156 44.60 -48.85 -22.69
C LEU A 156 45.19 -48.68 -24.11
N LEU A 157 45.56 -47.45 -24.47
CA LEU A 157 46.25 -47.16 -25.72
C LEU A 157 47.74 -47.55 -25.68
N ASP A 158 48.36 -47.56 -24.50
CA ASP A 158 49.77 -47.96 -24.36
C ASP A 158 49.94 -49.48 -24.52
N ASP A 159 49.07 -50.28 -23.90
CA ASP A 159 49.07 -51.75 -24.02
C ASP A 159 48.85 -52.22 -25.47
N THR A 160 47.94 -51.57 -26.21
CA THR A 160 47.65 -51.93 -27.61
C THR A 160 48.77 -51.55 -28.57
N ASN A 161 49.56 -50.51 -28.28
CA ASN A 161 50.73 -50.15 -29.08
C ASN A 161 51.93 -51.09 -28.85
N ILE A 162 52.01 -51.72 -27.68
CA ILE A 162 53.04 -52.72 -27.35
C ILE A 162 52.77 -54.04 -28.07
N GLU A 163 51.51 -54.48 -28.19
CA GLU A 163 51.15 -55.70 -28.93
C GLU A 163 51.45 -55.62 -30.44
N VAL A 164 51.31 -54.43 -31.06
CA VAL A 164 51.51 -54.26 -32.51
C VAL A 164 53.00 -54.32 -32.92
N HIS A 165 53.94 -54.09 -32.00
CA HIS A 165 55.38 -54.16 -32.28
C HIS A 165 56.00 -55.56 -32.04
N ALA A 166 55.21 -56.55 -31.59
CA ALA A 166 55.70 -57.87 -31.19
C ALA A 166 55.50 -58.99 -32.25
N VAL A 167 55.20 -58.64 -33.51
CA VAL A 167 54.98 -59.61 -34.61
C VAL A 167 56.05 -59.50 -35.69
#